data_AF-A0A514WYZ0-F1
#
_entry.id   AF-A0A514WYZ0-F1
#
_cell.length_a   1.000
_cell.length_b   1.000
_cell.length_c   1.000
_cell.angle_alpha   90.00
_cell.angle_beta   90.00
_cell.angle_gamma   90.00
#
_symmetry.space_group_name_H-M   'P 1'
#
loop_
_entity.id
_entity.type
_entity.pdbx_description
1 polymer ?
#
loop_
_entity_poly.entity_id
_entity_poly.type
_entity_poly.pdbx_seq_one_letter_code
_entity_poly.pdbx_strand_id
1 'polypeptide(L)'
;MLKTAYKGLAGLLLLTLTACTTTPKQTSSESLPTPVATTDESGTSIDLNALQTYLKLDRDTEQLGFVEKAFNTCDAGFGFSRSQNCHKEYFVVLHFRLMCRDTEGTISTVLHDGDVEPIAGRPVRWQLKNISGTIVTDGLGYGQIKAVSKISQNKQRIRLGVGNEFLYMRSNEITKVITPRPWCYQ
;
A
#
# COMPACT_ATOMS: atom_id res chain seq x y z
N MET A 1 -62.14 34.87 -12.54
CA MET A 1 -62.10 34.05 -13.78
C MET A 1 -60.64 33.62 -13.95
N LEU A 2 -60.19 32.38 -14.08
CA LEU A 2 -60.78 31.06 -14.31
C LEU A 2 -59.81 30.01 -13.71
N LYS A 3 -60.32 28.81 -13.42
CA LYS A 3 -59.67 27.65 -12.79
C LYS A 3 -58.90 26.79 -13.81
N THR A 4 -57.88 26.06 -13.34
CA THR A 4 -57.52 24.65 -13.68
C THR A 4 -56.26 24.27 -12.87
N ALA A 5 -56.25 23.41 -11.85
CA ALA A 5 -56.64 21.99 -11.73
C ALA A 5 -55.73 21.04 -12.53
N TYR A 6 -54.67 20.52 -11.89
CA TYR A 6 -53.96 19.31 -12.33
C TYR A 6 -54.38 18.14 -11.45
N LYS A 7 -54.99 17.13 -12.08
CA LYS A 7 -55.39 15.86 -11.48
C LYS A 7 -54.30 14.81 -11.73
N GLY A 8 -53.97 14.09 -10.65
CA GLY A 8 -53.83 12.62 -10.57
C GLY A 8 -52.78 11.91 -11.44
N LEU A 9 -51.95 11.07 -10.80
CA LEU A 9 -52.08 9.61 -10.92
C LEU A 9 -51.08 8.89 -10.00
N ALA A 10 -51.43 7.64 -9.70
CA ALA A 10 -50.59 6.53 -9.19
C ALA A 10 -50.17 6.62 -7.71
N GLY A 11 -50.45 5.63 -6.87
CA GLY A 11 -50.95 4.28 -7.08
C GLY A 11 -50.63 3.52 -5.79
N LEU A 12 -51.64 3.32 -4.95
CA LEU A 12 -51.52 2.62 -3.68
C LEU A 12 -51.58 1.12 -3.96
N LEU A 13 -50.46 0.41 -3.82
CA LEU A 13 -50.41 -1.05 -3.90
C LEU A 13 -50.00 -1.59 -2.53
N LEU A 14 -51.01 -1.99 -1.75
CA LEU A 14 -50.86 -2.92 -0.65
C LEU A 14 -50.48 -4.30 -1.19
N LEU A 15 -49.36 -4.85 -0.74
CA LEU A 15 -49.05 -6.27 -0.84
C LEU A 15 -48.58 -6.75 0.53
N THR A 16 -49.53 -7.34 1.25
CA THR A 16 -49.33 -8.20 2.42
C THR A 16 -48.74 -9.53 1.98
N LEU A 17 -47.56 -9.90 2.49
CA LEU A 17 -47.09 -11.28 2.47
C LEU A 17 -46.59 -11.67 3.87
N THR A 18 -47.50 -12.31 4.58
CA THR A 18 -47.23 -13.29 5.63
C THR A 18 -46.49 -14.49 5.05
N ALA A 19 -45.37 -14.90 5.66
CA ALA A 19 -44.99 -16.33 5.78
C ALA A 19 -43.72 -16.49 6.63
N CYS A 20 -43.90 -16.94 7.87
CA CYS A 20 -42.86 -17.66 8.61
C CYS A 20 -42.45 -18.89 7.80
N THR A 21 -41.17 -19.05 7.50
CA THR A 21 -40.61 -20.34 7.09
C THR A 21 -39.46 -20.71 8.01
N THR A 22 -39.71 -21.78 8.75
CA THR A 22 -38.79 -22.49 9.64
C THR A 22 -37.57 -22.96 8.86
N THR A 23 -36.38 -22.57 9.31
CA THR A 23 -35.12 -23.09 8.77
C THR A 23 -34.87 -24.49 9.33
N PRO A 24 -34.67 -25.54 8.50
CA PRO A 24 -34.28 -26.85 9.00
C PRO A 24 -32.81 -26.83 9.43
N LYS A 25 -32.59 -27.27 10.66
CA LYS A 25 -31.27 -27.56 11.25
C LYS A 25 -30.71 -28.81 10.58
N GLN A 26 -29.84 -28.63 9.57
CA GLN A 26 -29.04 -29.75 9.05
C GLN A 26 -27.75 -29.84 9.87
N THR A 27 -27.74 -30.79 10.80
CA THR A 27 -26.53 -31.34 11.41
C THR A 27 -25.73 -32.03 10.31
N SER A 28 -24.60 -31.44 9.90
CA SER A 28 -23.52 -32.15 9.23
C SER A 28 -22.29 -32.05 10.13
N SER A 29 -21.96 -33.18 10.76
CA SER A 29 -20.69 -33.38 11.43
C SER A 29 -19.53 -33.29 10.42
N GLU A 30 -18.49 -32.57 10.83
CA GLU A 30 -17.11 -33.05 10.81
C GLU A 30 -16.46 -33.38 9.44
N SER A 31 -15.83 -32.37 8.87
CA SER A 31 -14.36 -32.35 8.75
C SER A 31 -13.91 -30.91 8.51
N LEU A 32 -13.00 -30.43 9.35
CA LEU A 32 -12.39 -29.11 9.21
C LEU A 32 -11.68 -29.03 7.84
N PRO A 33 -11.97 -28.06 6.97
CA PRO A 33 -11.00 -27.68 5.97
C PRO A 33 -9.84 -27.04 6.72
N THR A 34 -8.75 -27.79 6.86
CA THR A 34 -7.42 -27.26 7.16
C THR A 34 -7.24 -26.01 6.31
N PRO A 35 -6.82 -24.86 6.87
CA PRO A 35 -6.48 -23.71 6.05
C PRO A 35 -5.37 -24.18 5.11
N VAL A 36 -5.71 -24.29 3.83
CA VAL A 36 -4.73 -24.46 2.76
C VAL A 36 -3.90 -23.19 2.84
N ALA A 37 -2.78 -23.28 3.53
CA ALA A 37 -1.68 -22.37 3.36
C ALA A 37 -1.46 -22.32 1.86
N THR A 38 -1.81 -21.17 1.26
CA THR A 38 -1.43 -20.84 -0.10
C THR A 38 0.09 -20.82 -0.07
N THR A 39 0.65 -21.99 -0.30
CA THR A 39 2.08 -22.20 -0.44
C THR A 39 2.33 -21.73 -1.85
N ASP A 40 2.70 -20.46 -1.99
CA ASP A 40 3.26 -19.94 -3.22
C ASP A 40 4.35 -20.93 -3.68
N GLU A 41 4.17 -21.41 -4.90
CA GLU A 41 5.00 -22.42 -5.54
C GLU A 41 6.47 -21.98 -5.54
N SER A 42 7.35 -22.85 -5.02
CA SER A 42 8.81 -22.86 -5.28
C SER A 42 9.58 -21.55 -5.04
N GLY A 43 9.57 -21.05 -3.80
CA GLY A 43 10.75 -21.08 -2.91
C GLY A 43 12.09 -20.45 -3.30
N THR A 44 12.23 -19.65 -4.37
CA THR A 44 13.42 -18.80 -4.53
C THR A 44 13.17 -17.41 -3.97
N SER A 45 13.64 -17.18 -2.74
CA SER A 45 13.72 -15.84 -2.17
C SER A 45 14.58 -14.95 -3.09
N ILE A 46 13.99 -13.90 -3.64
CA ILE A 46 14.66 -12.95 -4.53
C ILE A 46 15.66 -12.13 -3.70
N ASP A 47 16.94 -12.11 -4.10
CA ASP A 47 17.93 -11.24 -3.47
C ASP A 47 17.81 -9.82 -4.01
N LEU A 48 17.00 -9.01 -3.32
CA LEU A 48 16.73 -7.62 -3.69
C LEU A 48 17.98 -6.73 -3.59
N ASN A 49 18.95 -7.05 -2.72
CA ASN A 49 20.16 -6.24 -2.56
C ASN A 49 21.13 -6.46 -3.72
N ALA A 50 21.37 -7.72 -4.08
CA ALA A 50 22.18 -8.06 -5.23
C ALA A 50 21.56 -7.56 -6.54
N LEU A 51 20.23 -7.65 -6.67
CA LEU A 51 19.51 -7.13 -7.83
C LEU A 51 19.62 -5.60 -7.94
N GLN A 52 19.52 -4.86 -6.84
CA GLN A 52 19.74 -3.41 -6.84
C GLN A 52 21.14 -3.05 -7.36
N THR A 53 22.15 -3.76 -6.87
CA THR A 53 23.56 -3.56 -7.25
C THR A 53 23.77 -3.84 -8.73
N TYR A 54 23.26 -4.97 -9.22
CA TYR A 54 23.32 -5.35 -10.63
C TYR A 54 22.66 -4.31 -11.54
N LEU A 55 21.53 -3.75 -11.12
CA LEU A 55 20.80 -2.74 -11.87
C LEU A 55 21.39 -1.33 -11.77
N LYS A 56 22.42 -1.15 -10.93
CA LYS A 56 23.08 0.14 -10.65
C LYS A 56 22.09 1.17 -10.09
N LEU A 57 21.30 0.74 -9.12
CA LEU A 57 20.28 1.57 -8.45
C LEU A 57 20.66 1.94 -7.02
N ASP A 58 21.91 1.67 -6.62
CA ASP A 58 22.45 2.10 -5.34
C ASP A 58 22.51 3.61 -5.26
N ARG A 59 21.97 4.13 -4.16
CA ARG A 59 21.95 5.55 -3.83
C ARG A 59 22.11 5.69 -2.33
N ASP A 60 22.59 6.85 -1.94
CA ASP A 60 22.63 7.22 -0.53
C ASP A 60 21.20 7.24 0.05
N THR A 61 21.05 6.87 1.32
CA THR A 61 19.80 6.96 2.07
C THR A 61 19.21 8.37 2.11
N GLU A 62 20.07 9.39 2.05
CA GLU A 62 19.66 10.81 2.01
C GLU A 62 19.15 11.25 0.64
N GLN A 63 19.46 10.49 -0.43
CA GLN A 63 18.95 10.73 -1.78
C GLN A 63 17.52 10.18 -1.91
N LEU A 64 16.60 10.96 -1.36
CA LEU A 64 15.16 10.68 -1.36
C LEU A 64 14.59 10.57 -2.79
N GLY A 65 13.46 9.88 -2.89
CA GLY A 65 12.71 9.77 -4.13
C GLY A 65 12.64 8.35 -4.68
N PHE A 66 11.93 8.26 -5.78
CA PHE A 66 11.62 7.01 -6.48
C PHE A 66 12.52 6.83 -7.69
N VAL A 67 13.03 5.61 -7.85
CA VAL A 67 13.67 5.17 -9.08
C VAL A 67 13.17 3.76 -9.41
N GLU A 68 13.00 3.49 -10.70
CA GLU A 68 12.72 2.15 -11.18
C GLU A 68 13.57 1.83 -12.39
N LYS A 69 13.85 0.55 -12.58
CA LYS A 69 14.50 0.05 -13.79
C LYS A 69 13.86 -1.25 -14.21
N ALA A 70 13.58 -1.36 -15.49
CA ALA A 70 13.15 -2.63 -16.06
C ALA A 70 14.32 -3.59 -16.24
N PHE A 71 14.08 -4.88 -16.07
CA PHE A 71 15.06 -5.92 -16.27
C PHE A 71 14.40 -7.19 -16.80
N ASN A 72 15.20 -8.08 -17.41
CA ASN A 72 14.77 -9.41 -17.81
C ASN A 72 15.09 -10.40 -16.69
N THR A 73 14.11 -11.20 -16.28
CA THR A 73 14.25 -12.15 -15.17
C THR A 73 15.32 -13.21 -15.44
N CYS A 74 15.49 -13.67 -16.69
CA CYS A 74 16.48 -14.69 -17.03
C CYS A 74 17.93 -14.19 -17.02
N ASP A 75 18.12 -12.90 -17.27
CA ASP A 75 19.46 -12.29 -17.22
C ASP A 75 19.89 -11.99 -15.78
N ALA A 76 18.94 -11.81 -14.86
CA ALA A 76 19.19 -11.39 -13.49
C ALA A 76 19.77 -12.53 -12.61
N GLY A 77 19.14 -13.71 -12.60
CA GLY A 77 19.61 -14.86 -11.81
C GLY A 77 19.55 -14.72 -10.27
N PHE A 78 19.03 -13.61 -9.73
CA PHE A 78 18.89 -13.32 -8.29
C PHE A 78 17.60 -13.88 -7.68
N GLY A 79 17.43 -15.20 -7.78
CA GLY A 79 16.18 -15.89 -7.42
C GLY A 79 15.22 -16.09 -8.61
N PHE A 80 15.61 -15.64 -9.80
CA PHE A 80 14.93 -15.94 -11.06
C PHE A 80 15.63 -17.07 -11.81
N SER A 81 14.85 -17.93 -12.48
CA SER A 81 15.40 -18.95 -13.38
C SER A 81 16.08 -18.29 -14.58
N ARG A 82 17.26 -18.80 -14.96
CA ARG A 82 18.01 -18.30 -16.13
C ARG A 82 17.49 -18.81 -17.48
N SER A 83 16.59 -19.80 -17.47
CA SER A 83 16.17 -20.50 -18.70
C SER A 83 14.66 -20.69 -18.83
N GLN A 84 13.87 -20.39 -17.79
CA GLN A 84 12.43 -20.60 -17.79
C GLN A 84 11.71 -19.34 -17.33
N ASN A 85 10.49 -19.14 -17.85
CA ASN A 85 9.62 -18.02 -17.49
C ASN A 85 10.31 -16.65 -17.62
N CYS A 86 11.10 -16.47 -18.69
CA CYS A 86 11.76 -15.19 -18.97
C CYS A 86 10.73 -14.12 -19.31
N HIS A 87 10.71 -13.04 -18.56
CA HIS A 87 9.86 -11.89 -18.85
C HIS A 87 10.49 -10.61 -18.32
N LYS A 88 9.90 -9.49 -18.72
CA LYS A 88 10.29 -8.17 -18.26
C LYS A 88 9.57 -7.85 -16.96
N GLU A 89 10.33 -7.49 -15.94
CA GLU A 89 9.82 -6.94 -14.68
C GLU A 89 10.49 -5.59 -14.38
N TYR A 90 10.03 -4.93 -13.32
CA TYR A 90 10.52 -3.64 -12.85
C TYR A 90 11.03 -3.81 -11.44
N PHE A 91 12.28 -3.42 -11.21
CA PHE A 91 12.81 -3.25 -9.87
C PHE A 91 12.58 -1.81 -9.43
N VAL A 92 12.01 -1.65 -8.25
CA VAL A 92 11.59 -0.38 -7.67
C VAL A 92 12.41 -0.12 -6.42
N VAL A 93 13.01 1.06 -6.34
CA VAL A 93 13.67 1.57 -5.12
C VAL A 93 13.07 2.92 -4.77
N LEU A 94 12.53 3.04 -3.57
CA LEU A 94 11.95 4.26 -3.05
C LEU A 94 12.60 4.59 -1.71
N HIS A 95 13.27 5.74 -1.67
CA HIS A 95 13.80 6.33 -0.44
C HIS A 95 12.86 7.43 0.03
N PHE A 96 12.55 7.44 1.32
CA PHE A 96 11.70 8.46 1.91
C PHE A 96 12.19 8.76 3.32
N ARG A 97 11.78 9.93 3.84
CA ARG A 97 12.00 10.29 5.23
C ARG A 97 10.66 10.60 5.88
N LEU A 98 10.30 9.87 6.93
CA LEU A 98 9.12 10.13 7.74
C LEU A 98 9.47 11.05 8.90
N MET A 99 8.78 12.17 8.93
CA MET A 99 8.82 13.13 10.01
C MET A 99 7.41 13.30 10.56
N CYS A 100 7.28 13.55 11.84
CA CYS A 100 6.03 13.85 12.48
C CYS A 100 6.07 15.28 13.02
N ARG A 101 4.91 15.93 13.02
CA ARG A 101 4.75 17.24 13.63
C ARG A 101 3.81 17.12 14.82
N ASP A 102 4.32 17.38 16.02
CA ASP A 102 3.55 17.32 17.27
C ASP A 102 2.65 18.55 17.51
N THR A 103 2.06 19.11 16.46
CA THR A 103 1.15 20.24 16.59
C THR A 103 -0.11 20.05 15.76
N GLU A 104 -1.25 20.08 16.45
CA GLU A 104 -2.58 20.15 15.87
C GLU A 104 -2.91 21.62 15.63
N GLY A 105 -2.65 22.12 14.42
CA GLY A 105 -2.92 23.51 14.07
C GLY A 105 -2.49 23.90 12.66
N THR A 106 -3.13 24.94 12.13
CA THR A 106 -2.67 25.63 10.91
C THR A 106 -1.52 26.55 11.32
N ILE A 107 -0.32 26.27 10.84
CA ILE A 107 0.80 27.18 11.04
C ILE A 107 0.77 28.25 9.94
N SER A 108 1.04 29.49 10.28
CA SER A 108 1.25 30.59 9.32
C SER A 108 2.72 30.77 8.95
N THR A 109 3.63 30.05 9.62
CA THR A 109 5.08 30.14 9.44
C THR A 109 5.63 28.96 8.63
N VAL A 110 6.78 29.15 8.00
CA VAL A 110 7.50 28.06 7.31
C VAL A 110 7.94 27.03 8.37
N LEU A 111 7.70 25.73 8.11
CA LEU A 111 8.25 24.65 8.94
C LEU A 111 9.76 24.62 8.83
N HIS A 112 10.44 24.64 9.97
CA HIS A 112 11.86 24.38 10.08
C HIS A 112 12.10 22.94 10.53
N ASP A 113 13.33 22.45 10.36
CA ASP A 113 13.69 21.08 10.76
C ASP A 113 13.55 20.84 12.28
N GLY A 114 13.63 21.90 13.10
CA GLY A 114 13.38 21.81 14.55
C GLY A 114 11.90 21.70 14.93
N ASP A 115 10.97 21.95 14.00
CA ASP A 115 9.52 21.87 14.25
C ASP A 115 8.95 20.46 14.02
N VAL A 116 9.80 19.52 13.57
CA VAL A 116 9.42 18.17 13.19
C VAL A 116 10.40 17.16 13.75
N GLU A 117 9.87 16.02 14.20
CA GLU A 117 10.66 14.94 14.77
C GLU A 117 10.68 13.74 13.83
N PRO A 118 11.80 13.01 13.73
CA PRO A 118 11.85 11.81 12.90
C PRO A 118 10.97 10.70 13.50
N ILE A 119 10.22 10.01 12.65
CA ILE A 119 9.56 8.77 13.05
C ILE A 119 10.60 7.65 12.97
N ALA A 120 11.31 7.43 14.08
CA ALA A 120 12.43 6.50 14.15
C ALA A 120 12.04 5.11 14.68
N GLY A 121 12.65 4.07 14.10
CA GLY A 121 12.53 2.68 14.60
C GLY A 121 11.13 2.08 14.49
N ARG A 122 10.24 2.65 13.68
CA ARG A 122 8.83 2.23 13.61
C ARG A 122 8.54 1.36 12.39
N PRO A 123 7.70 0.32 12.53
CA PRO A 123 7.24 -0.44 11.39
C PRO A 123 6.30 0.41 10.52
N VAL A 124 6.72 0.66 9.28
CA VAL A 124 5.95 1.35 8.26
C VAL A 124 5.41 0.32 7.29
N ARG A 125 4.09 0.14 7.29
CA ARG A 125 3.39 -0.64 6.27
C ARG A 125 3.31 0.20 5.00
N TRP A 126 3.61 -0.42 3.87
CA TRP A 126 3.53 0.24 2.58
C TRP A 126 2.78 -0.60 1.56
N GLN A 127 2.16 0.06 0.59
CA GLN A 127 1.51 -0.57 -0.55
C GLN A 127 1.68 0.29 -1.80
N LEU A 128 2.14 -0.34 -2.88
CA LEU A 128 2.24 0.21 -4.22
C LEU A 128 1.38 -0.65 -5.15
N LYS A 129 0.15 -0.21 -5.41
CA LYS A 129 -0.84 -0.95 -6.21
C LYS A 129 -1.03 -2.40 -5.71
N ASN A 130 -0.39 -3.37 -6.37
CA ASN A 130 -0.52 -4.81 -6.10
C ASN A 130 0.67 -5.41 -5.34
N ILE A 131 1.64 -4.60 -4.93
CA ILE A 131 2.75 -5.02 -4.08
C ILE A 131 2.69 -4.28 -2.75
N SER A 132 3.08 -4.94 -1.67
CA SER A 132 3.05 -4.39 -0.33
C SER A 132 4.14 -5.02 0.53
N GLY A 133 4.39 -4.39 1.66
CA GLY A 133 5.34 -4.89 2.64
C GLY A 133 5.39 -4.02 3.87
N THR A 134 6.40 -4.29 4.70
CA THR A 134 6.71 -3.51 5.89
C THR A 134 8.20 -3.23 5.89
N ILE A 135 8.58 -2.03 6.30
CA ILE A 135 9.97 -1.68 6.58
C ILE A 135 10.06 -1.06 7.98
N VAL A 136 11.26 -0.90 8.50
CA VAL A 136 11.51 -0.13 9.72
C VAL A 136 12.36 1.09 9.35
N THR A 137 11.97 2.26 9.81
CA THR A 137 12.74 3.49 9.63
C THR A 137 13.96 3.52 10.54
N ASP A 138 15.03 4.20 10.10
CA ASP A 138 16.22 4.40 10.91
C ASP A 138 16.05 5.47 12.00
N GLY A 139 17.13 5.79 12.72
CA GLY A 139 17.13 6.80 13.79
C GLY A 139 16.80 8.23 13.34
N LEU A 140 16.89 8.52 12.05
CA LEU A 140 16.61 9.83 11.45
C LEU A 140 15.31 9.84 10.64
N GLY A 141 14.56 8.74 10.68
CA GLY A 141 13.28 8.57 10.00
C GLY A 141 13.40 8.16 8.54
N TYR A 142 14.59 7.82 8.04
CA TYR A 142 14.75 7.34 6.66
C TYR A 142 14.25 5.91 6.52
N GLY A 143 13.65 5.63 5.38
CA GLY A 143 13.15 4.32 4.98
C GLY A 143 13.48 4.02 3.53
N GLN A 144 13.68 2.74 3.24
CA GLN A 144 13.94 2.25 1.89
C GLN A 144 13.00 1.10 1.54
N ILE A 145 12.21 1.27 0.49
CA ILE A 145 11.40 0.20 -0.10
C ILE A 145 12.13 -0.35 -1.31
N LYS A 146 12.30 -1.68 -1.34
CA LYS A 146 12.78 -2.44 -2.50
C LYS A 146 11.71 -3.43 -2.88
N ALA A 147 11.35 -3.47 -4.15
CA ALA A 147 10.35 -4.41 -4.62
C ALA A 147 10.51 -4.73 -6.11
N VAL A 148 10.00 -5.89 -6.50
CA VAL A 148 9.85 -6.28 -7.89
C VAL A 148 8.38 -6.21 -8.27
N SER A 149 8.09 -5.72 -9.48
CA SER A 149 6.73 -5.66 -10.01
C SER A 149 6.69 -6.02 -11.49
N LYS A 150 5.61 -6.68 -11.90
CA LYS A 150 5.33 -6.97 -13.32
C LYS A 150 5.00 -5.71 -14.14
N ILE A 151 4.67 -4.59 -13.49
CA ILE A 151 4.29 -3.34 -14.13
C ILE A 151 5.02 -2.16 -13.49
N SER A 152 5.24 -1.10 -14.28
CA SER A 152 5.84 0.16 -13.80
C SER A 152 5.04 0.76 -12.65
N GLN A 153 5.75 1.26 -11.65
CA GLN A 153 5.20 1.87 -10.44
C GLN A 153 5.41 3.39 -10.38
N ASN A 154 6.12 3.99 -11.34
CA ASN A 154 6.55 5.40 -11.34
C ASN A 154 5.44 6.45 -11.17
N LYS A 155 4.18 6.12 -11.40
CA LYS A 155 3.06 7.07 -11.23
C LYS A 155 1.93 6.51 -10.36
N GLN A 156 2.19 5.39 -9.70
CA GLN A 156 1.20 4.74 -8.87
C GLN A 156 1.11 5.44 -7.52
N ARG A 157 -0.04 5.27 -6.85
CA ARG A 157 -0.19 5.75 -5.47
C ARG A 157 0.50 4.80 -4.51
N ILE A 158 1.39 5.36 -3.69
CA ILE A 158 1.91 4.67 -2.51
C ILE A 158 1.00 4.98 -1.33
N ARG A 159 0.63 3.94 -0.59
CA ARG A 159 0.08 4.04 0.75
C ARG A 159 1.21 3.82 1.73
N LEU A 160 1.42 4.73 2.67
CA LEU A 160 2.27 4.51 3.84
C LEU A 160 1.39 4.51 5.08
N GLY A 161 1.71 3.69 6.07
CA GLY A 161 0.98 3.67 7.33
C GLY A 161 1.82 3.22 8.51
N VAL A 162 1.60 3.88 9.64
CA VAL A 162 2.18 3.58 10.95
C VAL A 162 1.01 3.33 11.90
N GLY A 163 0.99 2.13 12.49
CA GLY A 163 -0.18 1.55 13.15
C GLY A 163 -1.49 1.89 12.43
N ASN A 164 -2.49 2.45 13.10
CA ASN A 164 -3.82 2.60 12.49
C ASN A 164 -3.92 3.73 11.45
N GLU A 165 -2.91 4.57 11.35
CA GLU A 165 -2.92 5.73 10.46
C GLU A 165 -2.28 5.42 9.12
N PHE A 166 -2.74 6.12 8.07
CA PHE A 166 -2.17 5.99 6.74
C PHE A 166 -2.32 7.26 5.92
N LEU A 167 -1.47 7.39 4.92
CA LEU A 167 -1.51 8.45 3.93
C LEU A 167 -1.28 7.88 2.53
N TYR A 168 -1.76 8.61 1.53
CA TYR A 168 -1.53 8.30 0.13
C TYR A 168 -0.73 9.42 -0.54
N MET A 169 0.23 9.03 -1.36
CA MET A 169 1.05 9.95 -2.16
C MET A 169 1.30 9.32 -3.53
N ARG A 170 1.75 10.11 -4.51
CA ARG A 170 2.31 9.50 -5.73
C ARG A 170 3.73 9.05 -5.47
N SER A 171 4.09 7.89 -6.00
CA SER A 171 5.41 7.29 -5.84
C SER A 171 6.55 8.19 -6.33
N ASN A 172 6.38 8.92 -7.42
CA ASN A 172 7.40 9.86 -7.94
C ASN A 172 7.47 11.21 -7.22
N GLU A 173 6.52 11.52 -6.34
CA GLU A 173 6.49 12.79 -5.59
C GLU A 173 6.97 12.60 -4.15
N ILE A 174 7.15 11.34 -3.71
CA ILE A 174 7.53 11.05 -2.34
C ILE A 174 8.99 11.42 -2.09
N THR A 175 9.21 12.22 -1.05
CA THR A 175 10.54 12.60 -0.58
C THR A 175 10.54 12.61 0.94
N LYS A 176 10.43 13.80 1.54
CA LYS A 176 10.21 14.01 2.97
C LYS A 176 8.71 14.11 3.22
N VAL A 177 8.19 13.23 4.06
CA VAL A 177 6.78 13.16 4.40
C VAL A 177 6.60 13.65 5.83
N ILE A 178 5.87 14.76 5.98
CA ILE A 178 5.55 15.33 7.30
C ILE A 178 4.13 14.90 7.65
N THR A 179 4.00 14.06 8.66
CA THR A 179 2.73 13.46 9.08
C THR A 179 2.15 14.20 10.28
N PRO A 180 0.82 14.17 10.45
CA PRO A 180 0.18 14.81 11.61
C PRO A 180 0.49 14.07 12.92
N ARG A 181 0.18 14.73 14.03
CA ARG A 181 0.38 14.28 15.41
C ARG A 181 0.05 12.80 15.70
N PRO A 182 -1.03 12.21 15.15
CA PRO A 182 -1.36 10.80 15.45
C PRO A 182 -0.28 9.78 15.08
N TRP A 183 0.67 10.14 14.21
CA TRP A 183 1.79 9.28 13.84
C TRP A 183 2.97 9.36 14.83
N CYS A 184 3.07 10.43 15.62
CA CYS A 184 4.17 10.66 16.56
C CYS A 184 4.17 9.65 17.72
N TYR A 185 2.98 9.21 18.18
CA TYR A 185 2.79 8.59 19.50
C TYR A 185 2.35 7.12 19.49
N GLN A 186 2.33 6.47 18.33
CA GLN A 186 1.96 5.04 18.24
C GLN A 186 3.03 4.09 18.80
#